data_AF-A0A101L580-F1
#
_entry.id   AF-A0A101L580-F1
#
_cell.length_a   1.000
_cell.length_b   1.000
_cell.length_c   1.000
_cell.angle_alpha   90.00
_cell.angle_beta   90.00
_cell.angle_gamma   90.00
#
_symmetry.space_group_name_H-M   'P 1'
#
loop_
_entity.id
_entity.type
_entity.pdbx_description
1 polymer ?
#
loop_
_entity_poly.entity_id
_entity_poly.type
_entity_poly.pdbx_seq_one_letter_code
_entity_poly.pdbx_strand_id
1 'polypeptide(L)'
;MCMSVSAHMSAILMARSVIEAVAKDNGIDSGSLFKKIDAMHSKGLITEFAKKTAHTIRTFGNDMAHGDFTVEVDAADAKGVLTFMDYILREVYQAPAELQRLQDGADARNSHREAQRQ
;
A
#
# COMPACT_ATOMS: atom_id res chain seq x y z
N MET A 1 -0.95 -31.21 1.07
CA MET A 1 -0.68 -30.08 0.16
C MET A 1 0.74 -29.59 0.41
N CYS A 2 1.50 -29.26 -0.62
CA CYS A 2 2.89 -28.80 -0.50
C CYS A 2 2.93 -27.40 0.15
N MET A 3 3.68 -27.24 1.25
CA MET A 3 3.73 -26.02 2.07
C MET A 3 4.20 -24.77 1.31
N SER A 4 5.05 -24.93 0.29
CA SER A 4 5.64 -23.79 -0.43
C SER A 4 4.66 -23.09 -1.37
N VAL A 5 3.91 -23.85 -2.17
CA VAL A 5 2.91 -23.29 -3.11
C VAL A 5 1.79 -22.58 -2.34
N SER A 6 1.40 -23.13 -1.18
CA SER A 6 0.43 -22.49 -0.29
C SER A 6 0.92 -21.15 0.27
N ALA A 7 2.23 -21.00 0.50
CA ALA A 7 2.81 -19.77 1.06
C ALA A 7 2.78 -18.61 0.05
N HIS A 8 3.07 -18.89 -1.23
CA HIS A 8 3.06 -17.87 -2.29
C HIS A 8 1.64 -17.31 -2.53
N MET A 9 0.65 -18.20 -2.56
CA MET A 9 -0.77 -17.84 -2.66
C MET A 9 -1.24 -16.98 -1.49
N SER A 10 -0.80 -17.34 -0.29
CA SER A 10 -1.14 -16.60 0.93
C SER A 10 -0.62 -15.15 0.88
N ALA A 11 0.57 -14.91 0.31
CA ALA A 11 1.13 -13.57 0.16
C ALA A 11 0.23 -12.65 -0.68
N ILE A 12 -0.36 -13.16 -1.77
CA ILE A 12 -1.25 -12.39 -2.64
C ILE A 12 -2.56 -12.03 -1.95
N LEU A 13 -3.15 -12.99 -1.24
CA LEU A 13 -4.38 -12.75 -0.47
C LEU A 13 -4.14 -11.76 0.69
N MET A 14 -2.98 -11.85 1.34
CA MET A 14 -2.58 -10.88 2.37
C MET A 14 -2.43 -9.48 1.79
N ALA A 15 -1.84 -9.33 0.59
CA ALA A 15 -1.71 -8.03 -0.04
C ALA A 15 -3.06 -7.37 -0.35
N ARG A 16 -4.01 -8.13 -0.88
CA ARG A 16 -5.38 -7.63 -1.08
C ARG A 16 -6.01 -7.15 0.23
N SER A 17 -5.82 -7.92 1.30
CA SER A 17 -6.34 -7.59 2.62
C SER A 17 -5.71 -6.32 3.19
N VAL A 18 -4.40 -6.13 3.00
CA VAL A 18 -3.70 -4.91 3.43
C VAL A 18 -4.18 -3.70 2.63
N ILE A 19 -4.26 -3.77 1.31
CA ILE A 19 -4.77 -2.67 0.48
C ILE A 19 -6.19 -2.27 0.93
N GLU A 20 -7.04 -3.25 1.21
CA GLU A 20 -8.40 -2.98 1.71
C GLU A 20 -8.40 -2.37 3.12
N ALA A 21 -7.54 -2.86 4.02
CA ALA A 21 -7.42 -2.33 5.37
C ALA A 21 -6.93 -0.88 5.37
N VAL A 22 -5.93 -0.56 4.55
CA VAL A 22 -5.39 0.80 4.37
C VAL A 22 -6.47 1.75 3.85
N ALA A 23 -7.25 1.32 2.86
CA ALA A 23 -8.36 2.12 2.37
C ALA A 23 -9.40 2.40 3.46
N LYS A 24 -9.77 1.38 4.24
CA LYS A 24 -10.74 1.50 5.35
C LYS A 24 -10.24 2.45 6.44
N ASP A 25 -8.98 2.33 6.84
CA ASP A 25 -8.35 3.20 7.84
C ASP A 25 -8.37 4.67 7.42
N ASN A 26 -8.26 4.92 6.11
CA ASN A 26 -8.34 6.26 5.52
C ASN A 26 -9.78 6.69 5.14
N GLY A 27 -10.78 6.09 5.79
CA GLY A 27 -12.19 6.45 5.64
C GLY A 27 -12.77 6.10 4.26
N ILE A 28 -12.32 5.01 3.66
CA ILE A 28 -12.85 4.44 2.40
C ILE A 28 -13.38 3.03 2.70
N ASP A 29 -14.53 2.98 3.36
CA ASP A 29 -15.09 1.76 3.96
C ASP A 29 -15.97 0.95 2.99
N SER A 30 -16.64 1.62 2.07
CA SER A 30 -17.67 1.07 1.20
C SER A 30 -17.17 0.76 -0.21
N GLY A 31 -17.92 -0.10 -0.90
CA GLY A 31 -17.64 -0.49 -2.29
C GLY A 31 -16.59 -1.60 -2.45
N SER A 32 -16.39 -1.98 -3.70
CA SER A 32 -15.44 -3.02 -4.10
C SER A 32 -13.99 -2.56 -3.90
N LEU A 33 -13.05 -3.52 -3.79
CA LEU A 33 -11.62 -3.22 -3.71
C LEU A 33 -11.14 -2.35 -4.88
N PHE A 34 -11.73 -2.53 -6.07
CA PHE A 34 -11.50 -1.66 -7.23
C PHE A 34 -11.82 -0.19 -6.92
N LYS A 35 -13.02 0.09 -6.41
CA LYS A 35 -13.45 1.46 -6.05
C LYS A 35 -12.60 2.04 -4.92
N LYS A 36 -12.19 1.20 -3.96
CA LYS A 36 -11.32 1.61 -2.85
C LYS A 36 -9.95 2.06 -3.36
N ILE A 37 -9.33 1.31 -4.26
CA ILE A 37 -8.05 1.66 -4.89
C ILE A 37 -8.15 2.99 -5.64
N ASP A 38 -9.21 3.18 -6.43
CA ASP A 38 -9.43 4.45 -7.15
C ASP A 38 -9.62 5.62 -6.19
N ALA A 39 -10.39 5.43 -5.12
CA ALA A 39 -10.61 6.45 -4.11
C ALA A 39 -9.33 6.82 -3.33
N MET A 40 -8.44 5.85 -3.06
CA MET A 40 -7.14 6.14 -2.43
C MET A 40 -6.29 7.07 -3.31
N HIS A 41 -6.24 6.79 -4.62
CA HIS A 41 -5.55 7.66 -5.57
C HIS A 41 -6.22 9.05 -5.66
N SER A 42 -7.55 9.10 -5.75
CA SER A 42 -8.29 10.37 -5.78
C SER A 42 -8.10 11.23 -4.52
N LYS A 43 -7.85 10.61 -3.36
CA LYS A 43 -7.47 11.30 -2.11
C LYS A 43 -5.99 11.68 -2.04
N GLY A 44 -5.18 11.32 -3.04
CA GLY A 44 -3.74 11.58 -3.07
C GLY A 44 -2.92 10.71 -2.10
N LEU A 45 -3.49 9.60 -1.61
CA LEU A 45 -2.80 8.70 -0.68
C LEU A 45 -1.76 7.82 -1.37
N ILE A 46 -1.97 7.55 -2.65
CA ILE A 46 -1.10 6.71 -3.47
C ILE A 46 -0.89 7.35 -4.85
N THR A 47 0.27 7.12 -5.47
CA THR A 47 0.53 7.54 -6.86
C THR A 47 -0.31 6.78 -7.90
N GLU A 48 -0.43 7.34 -9.12
CA GLU A 48 -1.08 6.66 -10.25
C GLU A 48 -0.38 5.33 -10.60
N PHE A 49 0.94 5.25 -10.43
CA PHE A 49 1.69 4.00 -10.65
C PHE A 49 1.33 2.95 -9.59
N ALA A 50 1.23 3.35 -8.32
CA ALA A 50 0.80 2.50 -7.23
C ALA A 50 -0.63 1.97 -7.43
N LYS A 51 -1.54 2.85 -7.86
CA LYS A 51 -2.91 2.48 -8.23
C LYS A 51 -2.96 1.38 -9.29
N LYS A 52 -2.22 1.54 -10.39
CA LYS A 52 -2.18 0.53 -11.47
C LYS A 52 -1.67 -0.82 -10.96
N THR A 53 -0.60 -0.79 -10.16
CA THR A 53 -0.04 -2.00 -9.55
C THR A 53 -1.00 -2.67 -8.57
N ALA A 54 -1.71 -1.89 -7.75
CA ALA A 54 -2.76 -2.40 -6.85
C ALA A 54 -3.91 -3.08 -7.61
N HIS A 55 -4.32 -2.52 -8.76
CA HIS A 55 -5.33 -3.15 -9.62
C HIS A 55 -4.85 -4.47 -10.21
N THR A 56 -3.58 -4.58 -10.58
CA THR A 56 -2.98 -5.86 -11.03
C THR A 56 -3.04 -6.91 -9.93
N ILE A 57 -2.61 -6.57 -8.71
CA ILE A 57 -2.64 -7.48 -7.55
C ILE A 57 -4.07 -7.88 -7.17
N ARG A 58 -5.03 -6.95 -7.27
CA ARG A 58 -6.46 -7.22 -7.07
C ARG A 58 -6.96 -8.28 -8.05
N THR A 59 -6.68 -8.12 -9.34
CA THR A 59 -7.09 -9.08 -10.37
C THR A 59 -6.45 -10.44 -10.12
N PHE A 60 -5.14 -10.46 -9.92
CA PHE A 60 -4.40 -11.69 -9.67
C PHE A 60 -4.92 -12.45 -8.45
N GLY A 61 -5.11 -11.75 -7.32
CA GLY A 61 -5.66 -12.39 -6.13
C GLY A 61 -7.14 -12.75 -6.22
N ASN A 62 -7.91 -12.21 -7.18
CA ASN A 62 -9.27 -12.67 -7.47
C ASN A 62 -9.24 -14.02 -8.18
N ASP A 63 -8.42 -14.14 -9.23
CA ASP A 63 -8.29 -15.37 -10.02
C ASP A 63 -7.82 -16.52 -9.13
N MET A 64 -6.85 -16.23 -8.26
CA MET A 64 -6.35 -17.16 -7.24
C MET A 64 -7.40 -17.56 -6.18
N ALA A 65 -8.28 -16.66 -5.76
CA ALA A 65 -9.34 -16.97 -4.80
C ALA A 65 -10.44 -17.85 -5.38
N HIS A 66 -10.65 -17.79 -6.70
CA HIS A 66 -11.63 -18.60 -7.42
C HIS A 66 -11.07 -19.94 -7.91
N GLY A 67 -9.79 -20.23 -7.66
CA GLY A 67 -9.16 -21.50 -8.03
C GLY A 67 -8.84 -21.64 -9.52
N ASP A 68 -8.79 -20.51 -10.24
CA ASP A 68 -8.31 -20.47 -11.63
C ASP A 68 -6.78 -20.47 -11.62
N PHE A 69 -6.20 -21.65 -11.35
CA PHE A 69 -4.75 -21.86 -11.26
C PHE A 69 -4.06 -21.95 -12.63
N THR A 70 -4.58 -21.25 -13.64
CA THR A 70 -3.98 -21.23 -14.99
C THR A 70 -2.62 -20.56 -15.02
N VAL A 71 -2.28 -19.77 -14.00
CA VAL A 71 -0.98 -19.13 -13.80
C VAL A 71 -0.32 -19.68 -12.54
N GLU A 72 0.84 -20.33 -12.68
CA GLU A 72 1.66 -20.72 -11.53
C GLU A 72 2.23 -19.47 -10.85
N VAL A 73 2.00 -19.36 -9.54
CA VAL A 73 2.61 -18.32 -8.71
C VAL A 73 3.98 -18.80 -8.26
N ASP A 74 5.03 -18.10 -8.68
CA ASP A 74 6.38 -18.41 -8.23
C ASP A 74 6.79 -17.59 -6.99
N ALA A 75 8.01 -17.84 -6.50
CA ALA A 75 8.55 -17.13 -5.35
C ALA A 75 8.85 -15.65 -5.66
N ALA A 76 9.12 -15.29 -6.91
CA ALA A 76 9.38 -13.92 -7.33
C ALA A 76 8.10 -13.09 -7.32
N ASP A 77 6.98 -13.64 -7.76
CA ASP A 77 5.65 -13.03 -7.68
C ASP A 77 5.26 -12.77 -6.23
N ALA A 78 5.40 -13.79 -5.36
CA ALA A 78 5.10 -13.64 -3.94
C ALA A 78 5.96 -12.53 -3.29
N LYS A 79 7.26 -12.48 -3.62
CA LYS A 79 8.18 -11.44 -3.14
C LYS A 79 7.82 -10.05 -3.67
N GLY A 80 7.47 -9.94 -4.94
CA GLY A 80 7.05 -8.70 -5.58
C GLY A 80 5.80 -8.13 -4.91
N VAL A 81 4.84 -8.99 -4.60
CA VAL A 81 3.62 -8.61 -3.89
C VAL A 81 3.90 -8.15 -2.46
N LEU A 82 4.75 -8.86 -1.70
CA LEU A 82 5.16 -8.41 -0.37
C LEU A 82 5.89 -7.06 -0.42
N THR A 83 6.74 -6.86 -1.43
CA THR A 83 7.43 -5.58 -1.64
C THR A 83 6.44 -4.45 -1.91
N PHE A 84 5.39 -4.73 -2.69
CA PHE A 84 4.32 -3.75 -2.92
C PHE A 84 3.52 -3.43 -1.65
N MET A 85 3.27 -4.42 -0.79
CA MET A 85 2.61 -4.17 0.50
C MET A 85 3.43 -3.20 1.37
N ASP A 86 4.73 -3.43 1.47
CA ASP A 86 5.64 -2.53 2.21
C ASP A 86 5.62 -1.12 1.63
N TYR A 87 5.67 -1.01 0.30
CA TYR A 87 5.57 0.26 -0.40
C TYR A 87 4.29 1.03 -0.06
N ILE A 88 3.11 0.39 -0.10
CA ILE A 88 1.83 1.05 0.23
C ILE A 88 1.80 1.53 1.69
N LEU A 89 2.27 0.71 2.62
CA LEU A 89 2.32 1.10 4.03
C LEU A 89 3.28 2.26 4.26
N ARG A 90 4.42 2.26 3.56
CA ARG A 90 5.39 3.36 3.62
C ARG A 90 4.80 4.63 3.04
N GLU A 91 4.17 4.57 1.87
CA GLU A 91 3.62 5.73 1.17
C GLU A 91 2.50 6.38 1.99
N VAL A 92 1.60 5.59 2.57
CA VAL A 92 0.42 6.11 3.27
C VAL A 92 0.73 6.56 4.71
N TYR A 93 1.65 5.89 5.42
CA TYR A 93 1.89 6.17 6.85
C TYR A 93 3.29 6.67 7.17
N GLN A 94 4.33 6.00 6.67
CA GLN A 94 5.70 6.28 7.12
C GLN A 94 6.25 7.56 6.51
N ALA A 95 6.14 7.72 5.19
CA ALA A 95 6.67 8.87 4.48
C ALA A 95 6.02 10.19 4.92
N PRO A 96 4.68 10.30 5.07
CA PRO A 96 4.07 11.51 5.62
C PRO A 96 4.56 11.84 7.03
N ALA A 97 4.70 10.83 7.90
CA ALA A 97 5.20 11.04 9.26
C ALA A 97 6.67 11.48 9.30
N GLU A 98 7.52 10.92 8.44
CA GLU A 98 8.92 11.33 8.28
C GLU A 98 9.03 12.79 7.80
N LEU A 99 8.23 13.16 6.79
CA LEU A 99 8.22 14.51 6.24
C LEU A 99 7.66 15.54 7.22
N GLN A 100 6.62 15.20 7.98
CA GLN A 100 6.08 16.08 9.02
C GLN A 100 7.14 16.40 10.08
N ARG A 101 7.86 15.39 10.57
CA ARG A 101 8.95 15.60 11.54
C ARG A 101 10.05 16.51 11.00
N LEU A 102 10.36 16.41 9.70
CA LEU A 102 11.34 17.27 9.06
C LEU A 102 10.87 18.72 9.00
N GLN A 103 9.59 18.94 8.67
CA GLN A 103 8.96 20.27 8.65
C GLN A 103 8.94 20.89 10.04
N ASP A 104 8.44 20.17 11.05
CA ASP A 104 8.40 20.64 12.43
C ASP A 104 9.79 21.06 12.95
N GLY A 105 10.81 20.26 12.63
CA GLY A 105 12.20 20.57 12.97
C GLY A 105 12.77 21.77 12.22
N ALA A 106 12.31 22.04 10.98
CA ALA A 106 12.70 23.23 10.24
C ALA A 106 12.05 24.50 10.81
N ASP A 107 10.77 24.43 11.16
CA ASP A 107 10.01 25.54 11.73
C ASP A 107 10.53 25.92 13.12
N ALA A 108 10.89 24.94 13.96
CA ALA A 108 11.53 25.17 15.25
C ALA A 108 12.88 25.91 15.10
N ARG A 109 13.68 25.57 14.08
CA ARG A 109 14.95 26.27 13.80
C ARG A 109 14.74 27.68 13.30
N ASN A 110 13.73 27.90 12.44
CA ASN A 110 13.44 29.21 11.87
C ASN A 110 12.94 30.19 12.96
N SER A 111 11.98 29.76 13.77
CA SER A 111 11.48 30.55 14.91
C SER A 111 12.57 30.90 15.92
N HIS A 112 13.48 29.98 16.24
CA HIS A 112 14.62 30.27 17.11
C HIS A 112 15.59 31.30 16.49
N ARG A 113 15.82 31.25 15.17
CA ARG A 113 16.65 32.24 14.46
C ARG A 113 16.01 33.63 14.42
N GLU A 114 14.69 33.70 14.31
CA GLU A 114 13.95 34.98 14.32
C GLU A 114 13.94 35.61 15.72
N ALA A 115 13.77 34.80 16.77
CA ALA A 115 13.85 35.25 18.16
C ALA A 115 15.24 35.79 18.54
N GLN A 116 16.32 35.32 17.90
CA GLN A 116 17.68 35.80 18.13
C GLN A 116 18.07 37.05 17.32
N ARG A 117 17.20 37.49 16.39
CA ARG A 117 17.43 38.68 15.54
C ARG A 117 16.71 39.93 16.06
N GLN A 118 15.89 39.80 17.10
CA GLN A 118 15.22 40.90 17.81
C GLN A 118 15.96 41.18 19.11
#